data_AF-A0A817NIH7-F1
#
_entry.id   AF-A0A817NIH7-F1
#
_cell.length_a   1.000
_cell.length_b   1.000
_cell.length_c   1.000
_cell.angle_alpha   90.00
_cell.angle_beta   90.00
_cell.angle_gamma   90.00
#
_symmetry.space_group_name_H-M   'P 1'
#
loop_
_entity.id
_entity.type
_entity.pdbx_description
1 polymer ?
#
loop_
_entity_poly.entity_id
_entity_poly.type
_entity_poly.pdbx_seq_one_letter_code
_entity_poly.pdbx_strand_id
1 'polypeptide(L)'
;MNLTLFSKKITYSWTYSLIPCTTAQIAAAQLIPVGGYTYLNTQTLDCISNCNPGATGYVPPLVRPECTDISAPVGTTVGQRSDIVYLPAGDDFSAAFQQSAWRPLATVASAAWSISTHISVKPRSDNGLYNNAPVATVMSPIQIPVNQPTVITVPVADADGDSTRCRWSTSSNGVDECGGVCPPSSLPSGTIIYPNCTIIITGNTVGDWFAVTIMVEDFISSTSITPLSTVPVQFLVHVVGPSPCANDPEIDGIPLEGSCIPITVGQPFNSVLIAINNCGPSVTIVDISTLSFPGIVKGNLVESNTSTYYKTISWTPTSSQLGYQVMCAMAFDSQNAQSAQYCFKFYVSRNGVCAFPPRRQLQRLRQQQQRQPQRQQHQQQQRQQRNVCLD
;
A
#
# COMPACT_ATOMS: atom_id res chain seq x y z
N MET A 1 25.96 1.50 24.70
CA MET A 1 25.43 1.00 23.41
C MET A 1 24.02 1.57 23.31
N ASN A 2 23.83 2.63 22.52
CA ASN A 2 22.50 3.25 22.37
C ASN A 2 21.73 2.42 21.35
N LEU A 3 20.86 1.53 21.84
CA LEU A 3 19.96 0.74 21.01
C LEU A 3 18.74 1.59 20.64
N THR A 4 18.48 1.71 19.35
CA THR A 4 17.31 2.38 18.79
C THR A 4 16.24 1.35 18.48
N LEU A 5 15.00 1.67 18.81
CA LEU A 5 13.83 0.86 18.53
C LEU A 5 13.33 1.15 17.11
N PHE A 6 13.26 0.11 16.28
CA PHE A 6 12.70 0.18 14.93
C PHE A 6 11.54 -0.80 14.80
N SER A 7 10.42 -0.36 14.21
CA SER A 7 9.28 -1.23 13.91
C SER A 7 9.24 -1.53 12.41
N LYS A 8 9.30 -2.82 12.06
CA LYS A 8 9.15 -3.28 10.67
C LYS A 8 7.79 -3.91 10.47
N LYS A 9 7.09 -3.52 9.41
CA LYS A 9 5.85 -4.15 8.94
C LYS A 9 6.09 -4.88 7.64
N ILE A 10 5.52 -6.08 7.53
CA ILE A 10 5.64 -6.93 6.35
C ILE A 10 4.26 -7.50 6.04
N THR A 11 3.80 -7.31 4.81
CA THR A 11 2.50 -7.80 4.33
C THR A 11 2.72 -8.65 3.08
N TYR A 12 2.03 -9.78 3.01
CA TYR A 12 2.08 -10.71 1.89
C TYR A 12 0.68 -11.17 1.54
N SER A 13 0.48 -11.51 0.27
CA SER A 13 -0.75 -12.10 -0.23
C SER A 13 -0.45 -13.46 -0.87
N TRP A 14 -1.33 -14.43 -0.65
CA TRP A 14 -1.24 -15.79 -1.18
C TRP A 14 -2.53 -16.18 -1.89
N THR A 15 -2.42 -17.20 -2.73
CA THR A 15 -3.59 -17.90 -3.26
C THR A 15 -4.29 -18.64 -2.12
N TYR A 16 -5.57 -18.33 -1.92
CA TYR A 16 -6.41 -18.86 -0.84
C TYR A 16 -6.44 -20.39 -0.81
N SER A 17 -6.52 -21.05 -1.97
CA SER A 17 -6.56 -22.52 -2.05
C SER A 17 -5.27 -23.20 -1.59
N LEU A 18 -4.15 -22.48 -1.53
CA LEU A 18 -2.84 -22.99 -1.10
C LEU A 18 -2.57 -22.67 0.38
N ILE A 19 -3.00 -21.49 0.83
CA ILE A 19 -2.84 -20.99 2.21
C ILE A 19 -4.20 -20.45 2.69
N PRO A 20 -5.13 -21.30 3.14
CA PRO A 20 -6.48 -20.88 3.50
C PRO A 20 -6.55 -20.39 4.94
N CYS A 21 -6.45 -19.09 5.16
CA CYS A 21 -6.84 -18.51 6.46
C CYS A 21 -8.36 -18.64 6.69
N THR A 22 -8.80 -18.53 7.94
CA THR A 22 -10.21 -18.53 8.35
C THR A 22 -10.52 -17.29 9.16
N THR A 23 -11.79 -16.93 9.27
CA THR A 23 -12.24 -15.82 10.14
C THR A 23 -11.85 -16.04 11.60
N ALA A 24 -11.89 -17.29 12.09
CA ALA A 24 -11.45 -17.66 13.42
C ALA A 24 -9.94 -17.45 13.62
N GLN A 25 -9.12 -17.81 12.63
CA GLN A 25 -7.67 -17.55 12.66
C GLN A 25 -7.35 -16.05 12.70
N ILE A 26 -8.06 -15.24 11.89
CA ILE A 26 -7.90 -13.78 11.89
C ILE A 26 -8.27 -13.20 13.27
N ALA A 27 -9.41 -13.61 13.83
CA ALA A 27 -9.87 -13.13 15.13
C ALA A 27 -8.92 -13.51 16.29
N ALA A 28 -8.27 -14.67 16.19
CA ALA A 28 -7.32 -15.16 17.18
C ALA A 28 -5.86 -14.75 16.90
N ALA A 29 -5.61 -13.86 15.92
CA ALA A 29 -4.27 -13.43 15.50
C ALA A 29 -3.32 -14.63 15.23
N GLN A 30 -3.86 -15.69 14.62
CA GLN A 30 -3.06 -16.88 14.34
C GLN A 30 -2.16 -16.65 13.12
N LEU A 31 -0.95 -17.21 13.18
CA LEU A 31 -0.04 -17.27 12.04
C LEU A 31 -0.71 -17.98 10.86
N ILE A 32 -0.39 -17.51 9.64
CA ILE A 32 -0.92 -18.13 8.41
C ILE A 32 -0.68 -19.65 8.41
N PRO A 33 -1.66 -20.48 8.01
CA PRO A 33 -1.48 -21.92 7.96
C PRO A 33 -0.53 -22.27 6.82
N VAL A 34 0.65 -22.78 7.13
CA VAL A 34 1.68 -23.00 6.12
C VAL A 34 1.44 -24.22 5.24
N GLY A 35 0.58 -25.17 5.63
CA GLY A 35 0.30 -26.37 4.83
C GLY A 35 1.60 -27.06 4.37
N GLY A 36 1.75 -27.23 3.05
CA GLY A 36 2.98 -27.76 2.43
C GLY A 36 4.16 -26.78 2.38
N TYR A 37 3.95 -25.49 2.63
CA TYR A 37 4.96 -24.42 2.62
C TYR A 37 5.67 -24.28 3.97
N THR A 38 6.04 -25.41 4.58
CA THR A 38 6.63 -25.46 5.94
C THR A 38 7.94 -24.69 6.08
N TYR A 39 8.63 -24.43 4.97
CA TYR A 39 9.83 -23.58 4.94
C TYR A 39 9.58 -22.20 5.54
N LEU A 40 8.36 -21.65 5.42
CA LEU A 40 8.00 -20.35 5.99
C LEU A 40 8.16 -20.30 7.52
N ASN A 41 8.20 -21.44 8.22
CA ASN A 41 8.42 -21.48 9.67
C ASN A 41 9.79 -20.97 10.11
N THR A 42 10.79 -21.04 9.22
CA THR A 42 12.17 -20.70 9.54
C THR A 42 12.72 -19.56 8.68
N GLN A 43 11.97 -19.09 7.69
CA GLN A 43 12.42 -18.00 6.83
C GLN A 43 12.45 -16.67 7.58
N THR A 44 13.49 -15.90 7.30
CA THR A 44 13.79 -14.63 7.96
C THR A 44 14.02 -13.52 6.95
N LEU A 45 13.91 -12.27 7.42
CA LEU A 45 14.32 -11.10 6.66
C LEU A 45 15.83 -10.90 6.85
N ASP A 46 16.61 -11.45 5.92
CA ASP A 46 18.06 -11.54 6.08
C ASP A 46 18.77 -10.29 5.61
N CYS A 47 19.88 -9.93 6.27
CA CYS A 47 20.73 -8.86 5.76
C CYS A 47 21.46 -9.32 4.48
N ILE A 48 21.42 -8.49 3.44
CA ILE A 48 22.00 -8.80 2.12
C ILE A 48 23.06 -7.79 1.66
N SER A 49 23.14 -6.62 2.28
CA SER A 49 24.15 -5.60 1.94
C SER A 49 24.53 -4.77 3.16
N ASN A 50 25.82 -4.46 3.27
CA ASN A 50 26.44 -3.75 4.40
C ASN A 50 26.18 -4.38 5.79
N CYS A 51 26.15 -5.72 5.89
CA CYS A 51 25.79 -6.41 7.13
C CYS A 51 26.80 -6.25 8.28
N ASN A 52 28.06 -5.98 7.96
CA ASN A 52 29.08 -5.64 8.95
C ASN A 52 29.97 -4.52 8.37
N PRO A 53 30.08 -3.35 9.03
CA PRO A 53 29.55 -2.99 10.34
C PRO A 53 28.09 -2.48 10.35
N GLY A 54 27.43 -2.38 9.20
CA GLY A 54 26.16 -1.65 9.07
C GLY A 54 24.92 -2.31 9.67
N ALA A 55 24.97 -3.57 10.12
CA ALA A 55 23.85 -4.28 10.75
C ALA A 55 24.28 -4.95 12.07
N THR A 56 25.06 -4.25 12.89
CA THR A 56 25.68 -4.82 14.09
C THR A 56 24.62 -5.23 15.11
N GLY A 57 24.48 -6.52 15.40
CA GLY A 57 23.47 -7.02 16.32
C GLY A 57 22.06 -7.12 15.73
N TYR A 58 21.91 -6.94 14.42
CA TYR A 58 20.68 -7.26 13.71
C TYR A 58 20.35 -8.75 13.86
N VAL A 59 19.20 -9.05 14.45
CA VAL A 59 18.64 -10.40 14.50
C VAL A 59 17.51 -10.45 13.47
N PRO A 60 17.68 -11.20 12.36
CA PRO A 60 16.66 -11.32 11.32
C PRO A 60 15.30 -11.77 11.89
N PRO A 61 14.23 -10.96 11.75
CA PRO A 61 12.90 -11.38 12.16
C PRO A 61 12.38 -12.45 11.20
N LEU A 62 11.51 -13.34 11.70
CA LEU A 62 10.79 -14.28 10.86
C LEU A 62 9.90 -13.53 9.84
N VAL A 63 9.55 -14.17 8.73
CA VAL A 63 8.70 -13.55 7.69
C VAL A 63 7.26 -14.04 7.71
N ARG A 64 6.98 -15.20 8.32
CA ARG A 64 5.62 -15.77 8.41
C ARG A 64 4.69 -14.83 9.19
N PRO A 65 3.62 -14.30 8.59
CA PRO A 65 2.74 -13.35 9.28
C PRO A 65 1.53 -14.00 9.94
N GLU A 66 0.76 -13.18 10.64
CA GLU A 66 -0.60 -13.48 11.14
C GLU A 66 -1.62 -13.32 10.01
N CYS A 67 -2.67 -14.13 10.01
CA CYS A 67 -3.80 -13.98 9.11
C CYS A 67 -4.49 -12.63 9.36
N THR A 68 -4.66 -11.82 8.32
CA THR A 68 -5.39 -10.54 8.41
C THR A 68 -6.64 -10.53 7.55
N ASP A 69 -6.61 -11.14 6.36
CA ASP A 69 -7.71 -11.08 5.42
C ASP A 69 -7.88 -12.36 4.63
N ILE A 70 -9.13 -12.60 4.21
CA ILE A 70 -9.51 -13.67 3.29
C ILE A 70 -10.55 -13.16 2.31
N SER A 71 -10.44 -13.63 1.07
CA SER A 71 -11.47 -13.52 0.05
C SER A 71 -11.49 -14.80 -0.76
N ALA A 72 -12.43 -15.69 -0.45
CA ALA A 72 -12.61 -16.91 -1.24
C ALA A 72 -13.05 -16.63 -2.69
N PRO A 73 -13.96 -15.66 -2.96
CA PRO A 73 -14.34 -15.33 -4.34
C PRO A 73 -13.18 -14.80 -5.19
N VAL A 74 -12.30 -13.98 -4.60
CA VAL A 74 -11.10 -13.46 -5.29
C VAL A 74 -9.95 -14.48 -5.27
N GLY A 75 -10.03 -15.49 -4.40
CA GLY A 75 -9.02 -16.52 -4.23
C GLY A 75 -7.77 -16.01 -3.51
N THR A 76 -7.91 -15.06 -2.57
CA THR A 76 -6.79 -14.44 -1.85
C THR A 76 -6.83 -14.66 -0.34
N THR A 77 -5.64 -14.74 0.24
CA THR A 77 -5.39 -14.65 1.68
C THR A 77 -4.29 -13.64 1.90
N VAL A 78 -4.46 -12.78 2.90
CA VAL A 78 -3.47 -11.77 3.27
C VAL A 78 -3.02 -12.03 4.70
N GLY A 79 -1.73 -11.83 4.93
CA GLY A 79 -1.20 -11.77 6.27
C GLY A 79 -0.21 -10.63 6.44
N GLN A 80 -0.17 -10.10 7.65
CA GLN A 80 0.78 -9.07 8.05
C GLN A 80 1.42 -9.43 9.38
N ARG A 81 2.69 -9.04 9.54
CA ARG A 81 3.37 -9.02 10.84
C ARG A 81 4.06 -7.70 11.08
N SER A 82 4.27 -7.40 12.36
CA SER A 82 5.10 -6.30 12.80
C SER A 82 6.08 -6.79 13.85
N ASP A 83 7.36 -6.45 13.69
CA ASP A 83 8.41 -6.81 14.63
C ASP A 83 9.13 -5.55 15.12
N ILE A 84 9.58 -5.63 16.38
CA ILE A 84 10.47 -4.64 16.97
C ILE A 84 11.88 -5.19 16.90
N VAL A 85 12.77 -4.44 16.25
CA VAL A 85 14.20 -4.77 16.15
C VAL A 85 15.00 -3.68 16.85
N TYR A 86 16.04 -4.09 17.56
CA TYR A 86 16.96 -3.21 18.28
C TYR A 86 18.27 -3.11 17.52
N LEU A 87 18.65 -1.90 17.12
CA LEU A 87 19.85 -1.64 16.33
C LEU A 87 20.73 -0.57 17.00
N PRO A 88 22.06 -0.70 16.96
CA PRO A 88 22.97 0.40 17.30
C PRO A 88 22.70 1.65 16.48
N ALA A 89 22.76 2.82 17.11
CA ALA A 89 22.68 4.08 16.41
C ALA A 89 23.76 4.19 15.31
N GLY A 90 23.36 4.62 14.11
CA GLY A 90 24.26 4.76 12.95
C GLY A 90 24.30 3.57 11.98
N ASP A 91 23.69 2.44 12.35
CA ASP A 91 23.51 1.29 11.45
C ASP A 91 22.74 1.68 10.18
N ASP A 92 23.14 1.08 9.07
CA ASP A 92 22.73 1.45 7.71
C ASP A 92 23.00 0.28 6.76
N PHE A 93 21.97 -0.48 6.42
CA PHE A 93 22.12 -1.75 5.70
C PHE A 93 20.85 -2.09 4.91
N SER A 94 20.96 -3.07 4.01
CA SER A 94 19.79 -3.61 3.32
C SER A 94 19.49 -5.02 3.79
N ALA A 95 18.22 -5.30 4.01
CA ALA A 95 17.72 -6.63 4.31
C ALA A 95 16.67 -7.05 3.28
N ALA A 96 16.57 -8.34 2.97
CA ALA A 96 15.61 -8.85 2.00
C ALA A 96 15.04 -10.18 2.42
N PHE A 97 13.83 -10.44 1.94
CA PHE A 97 13.29 -11.78 1.87
C PHE A 97 13.22 -12.19 0.40
N GLN A 98 13.83 -13.32 0.08
CA GLN A 98 14.00 -13.80 -1.29
C GLN A 98 13.50 -15.24 -1.36
N GLN A 99 12.71 -15.55 -2.39
CA GLN A 99 12.26 -16.93 -2.64
C GLN A 99 12.16 -17.21 -4.14
N SER A 100 12.02 -18.49 -4.43
CA SER A 100 11.76 -18.99 -5.76
C SER A 100 10.27 -18.90 -6.12
N ALA A 101 10.05 -18.47 -7.35
CA ALA A 101 8.78 -18.53 -8.09
C ALA A 101 7.66 -17.65 -7.53
N TRP A 102 7.35 -16.60 -8.31
CA TRP A 102 5.97 -16.18 -8.45
C TRP A 102 5.10 -17.33 -8.99
N ARG A 103 3.79 -17.10 -9.06
CA ARG A 103 2.97 -17.84 -10.04
C ARG A 103 3.53 -17.66 -11.46
N PRO A 104 3.19 -18.53 -12.43
CA PRO A 104 3.60 -18.32 -13.82
C PRO A 104 3.22 -16.93 -14.32
N LEU A 105 4.21 -16.18 -14.83
CA LEU A 105 4.03 -14.84 -15.39
C LEU A 105 4.20 -14.89 -16.91
N ALA A 106 3.60 -13.93 -17.61
CA ALA A 106 3.65 -13.84 -19.06
C ALA A 106 5.07 -13.60 -19.61
N THR A 107 5.89 -12.85 -18.87
CA THR A 107 7.28 -12.55 -19.27
C THR A 107 8.26 -13.62 -18.83
N VAL A 108 8.00 -14.30 -17.72
CA VAL A 108 8.89 -15.32 -17.15
C VAL A 108 8.08 -16.38 -16.41
N ALA A 109 8.16 -17.65 -16.86
CA ALA A 109 7.36 -18.74 -16.30
C ALA A 109 7.72 -19.11 -14.84
N SER A 110 8.97 -18.86 -14.42
CA SER A 110 9.46 -19.16 -13.06
C SER A 110 10.45 -18.10 -12.60
N ALA A 111 9.99 -16.88 -12.36
CA ALA A 111 10.83 -15.82 -11.82
C ALA A 111 10.93 -15.90 -10.30
N ALA A 112 12.15 -15.84 -9.78
CA ALA A 112 12.40 -15.55 -8.37
C ALA A 112 11.94 -14.11 -8.03
N TRP A 113 11.70 -13.86 -6.76
CA TRP A 113 11.39 -12.52 -6.25
C TRP A 113 12.30 -12.17 -5.09
N SER A 114 12.53 -10.88 -4.93
CA SER A 114 13.28 -10.31 -3.82
C SER A 114 12.52 -9.12 -3.30
N ILE A 115 12.19 -9.09 -2.02
CA ILE A 115 11.59 -7.93 -1.36
C ILE A 115 12.65 -7.36 -0.43
N SER A 116 13.42 -6.40 -0.94
CA SER A 116 14.51 -5.76 -0.20
C SER A 116 14.11 -4.41 0.35
N THR A 117 14.58 -4.08 1.54
CA THR A 117 14.36 -2.80 2.21
C THR A 117 15.68 -2.24 2.69
N HIS A 118 15.84 -0.92 2.58
CA HIS A 118 16.95 -0.20 3.19
C HIS A 118 16.58 0.24 4.60
N ILE A 119 17.40 -0.15 5.58
CA ILE A 119 17.21 0.15 7.00
C ILE A 119 18.34 1.07 7.43
N SER A 120 17.99 2.30 7.82
CA SER A 120 18.92 3.29 8.33
C SER A 120 18.43 3.83 9.66
N VAL A 121 19.28 3.74 10.69
CA VAL A 121 19.08 4.37 12.00
C VAL A 121 20.11 5.47 12.22
N LYS A 122 20.46 6.16 11.13
CA LYS A 122 21.22 7.41 11.17
C LYS A 122 20.27 8.57 11.50
N PRO A 123 20.61 9.44 12.46
CA PRO A 123 19.85 10.66 12.69
C PRO A 123 19.76 11.50 11.42
N ARG A 124 18.57 12.04 11.15
CA ARG A 124 18.34 12.92 10.00
C ARG A 124 19.16 14.20 10.14
N SER A 125 19.65 14.71 9.02
CA SER A 125 20.49 15.91 9.01
C SER A 125 19.72 17.22 9.28
N ASP A 126 18.39 17.22 9.10
CA ASP A 126 17.54 18.40 9.23
C ASP A 126 17.08 18.67 10.67
N ASN A 127 16.83 17.62 11.45
CA ASN A 127 16.25 17.73 12.79
C ASN A 127 16.93 16.86 13.86
N GLY A 128 17.88 15.99 13.49
CA GLY A 128 18.58 15.10 14.41
C GLY A 128 17.72 13.95 14.99
N LEU A 129 16.50 13.76 14.51
CA LEU A 129 15.61 12.64 14.88
C LEU A 129 15.83 11.45 13.94
N TYR A 130 15.33 10.28 14.31
CA TYR A 130 15.31 9.12 13.41
C TYR A 130 14.15 9.22 12.44
N ASN A 131 14.37 8.68 11.24
CA ASN A 131 13.37 8.67 10.18
C ASN A 131 12.28 7.61 10.40
N ASN A 132 11.04 7.97 10.11
CA ASN A 132 9.91 7.05 10.02
C ASN A 132 9.62 6.76 8.56
N ALA A 133 10.14 5.63 8.07
CA ALA A 133 9.96 5.20 6.69
C ALA A 133 8.47 5.21 6.26
N PRO A 134 8.17 5.50 4.98
CA PRO A 134 6.81 5.63 4.51
C PRO A 134 6.09 4.28 4.55
N VAL A 135 4.80 4.31 4.85
CA VAL A 135 3.91 3.16 4.71
C VAL A 135 3.30 3.21 3.33
N ALA A 136 3.51 2.15 2.55
CA ALA A 136 2.91 1.97 1.26
C ALA A 136 2.26 0.60 1.15
N THR A 137 1.07 0.55 0.55
CA THR A 137 0.34 -0.70 0.38
C THR A 137 -0.60 -0.61 -0.79
N VAL A 138 -0.88 -1.76 -1.41
CA VAL A 138 -1.68 -1.87 -2.63
C VAL A 138 -2.34 -3.24 -2.63
N MET A 139 -3.58 -3.31 -3.14
CA MET A 139 -4.27 -4.58 -3.31
C MET A 139 -3.54 -5.47 -4.30
N SER A 140 -3.57 -6.79 -4.09
CA SER A 140 -3.02 -7.77 -5.02
C SER A 140 -3.89 -9.04 -5.02
N PRO A 141 -4.27 -9.57 -6.19
CA PRO A 141 -3.98 -9.04 -7.53
C PRO A 141 -4.89 -7.88 -7.94
N ILE A 142 -4.48 -7.11 -8.94
CA ILE A 142 -5.30 -6.10 -9.63
C ILE A 142 -5.66 -6.63 -11.02
N GLN A 143 -6.95 -6.70 -11.34
CA GLN A 143 -7.41 -7.04 -12.68
C GLN A 143 -7.36 -5.81 -13.60
N ILE A 144 -6.81 -5.97 -14.80
CA ILE A 144 -6.80 -4.92 -15.82
C ILE A 144 -7.51 -5.41 -17.08
N PRO A 145 -8.40 -4.62 -17.71
CA PRO A 145 -9.03 -5.02 -18.96
C PRO A 145 -8.01 -5.11 -20.10
N VAL A 146 -8.16 -6.14 -20.94
CA VAL A 146 -7.31 -6.32 -22.13
C VAL A 146 -7.38 -5.12 -23.07
N ASN A 147 -6.22 -4.69 -23.58
CA ASN A 147 -6.03 -3.58 -24.51
C ASN A 147 -6.51 -2.21 -23.97
N GLN A 148 -6.66 -2.05 -22.66
CA GLN A 148 -7.02 -0.78 -22.04
C GLN A 148 -5.93 -0.30 -21.08
N PRO A 149 -5.42 0.94 -21.24
CA PRO A 149 -4.53 1.54 -20.27
C PRO A 149 -5.23 1.66 -18.92
N THR A 150 -4.70 1.00 -17.89
CA THR A 150 -5.22 1.06 -16.54
C THR A 150 -4.30 1.86 -15.65
N VAL A 151 -4.87 2.80 -14.89
CA VAL A 151 -4.15 3.64 -13.94
C VAL A 151 -4.21 2.99 -12.56
N ILE A 152 -3.05 2.70 -11.99
CA ILE A 152 -2.92 2.10 -10.65
C ILE A 152 -2.14 3.09 -9.79
N THR A 153 -2.79 3.65 -8.77
CA THR A 153 -2.13 4.52 -7.79
C THR A 153 -1.81 3.72 -6.56
N VAL A 154 -0.54 3.72 -6.13
CA VAL A 154 -0.11 3.11 -4.87
C VAL A 154 -0.25 4.13 -3.74
N PRO A 155 -1.13 3.91 -2.74
CA PRO A 155 -1.23 4.77 -1.59
C PRO A 155 0.05 4.76 -0.76
N VAL A 156 0.56 5.97 -0.49
CA VAL A 156 1.72 6.21 0.37
C VAL A 156 1.35 7.17 1.50
N ALA A 157 1.83 6.88 2.71
CA ALA A 157 1.68 7.72 3.88
C ALA A 157 3.03 7.86 4.59
N ASP A 158 3.45 9.09 4.85
CA ASP A 158 4.70 9.39 5.52
C ASP A 158 4.43 10.09 6.87
N ALA A 159 5.09 9.62 7.94
CA ALA A 159 4.85 10.12 9.30
C ALA A 159 5.61 11.41 9.62
N ASP A 160 6.71 11.68 8.92
CA ASP A 160 7.57 12.84 9.15
C ASP A 160 7.18 14.03 8.25
N GLY A 161 6.31 13.78 7.26
CA GLY A 161 5.86 14.78 6.29
C GLY A 161 6.86 14.98 5.15
N ASP A 162 7.66 13.94 4.86
CA ASP A 162 8.66 13.93 3.82
C ASP A 162 8.07 13.90 2.42
N SER A 163 8.89 14.30 1.45
CA SER A 163 8.54 14.18 0.04
C SER A 163 8.71 12.73 -0.39
N THR A 164 7.63 12.02 -0.70
CA THR A 164 7.70 10.63 -1.17
C THR A 164 7.76 10.54 -2.68
N ARG A 165 8.59 9.64 -3.22
CA ARG A 165 8.65 9.34 -4.65
C ARG A 165 8.73 7.84 -4.92
N CYS A 166 8.21 7.42 -6.06
CA CYS A 166 8.32 6.06 -6.54
C CYS A 166 9.22 5.92 -7.76
N ARG A 167 9.87 4.75 -7.85
CA ARG A 167 10.63 4.29 -9.02
C ARG A 167 10.47 2.80 -9.20
N TRP A 168 10.85 2.28 -10.36
CA TRP A 168 10.98 0.84 -10.55
C TRP A 168 12.03 0.26 -9.58
N SER A 169 11.76 -0.95 -9.10
CA SER A 169 12.78 -1.77 -8.45
C SER A 169 13.89 -2.11 -9.45
N THR A 170 15.12 -2.23 -8.96
CA THR A 170 16.28 -2.55 -9.77
C THR A 170 17.18 -3.58 -9.09
N SER A 171 18.00 -4.26 -9.89
CA SER A 171 19.11 -5.09 -9.42
C SER A 171 20.48 -4.48 -9.75
N SER A 172 20.51 -3.29 -10.37
CA SER A 172 21.74 -2.66 -10.86
C SER A 172 22.43 -1.74 -9.85
N ASN A 173 21.82 -1.47 -8.70
CA ASN A 173 22.36 -0.58 -7.65
C ASN A 173 23.18 -1.32 -6.58
N GLY A 174 23.53 -2.59 -6.81
CA GLY A 174 24.25 -3.43 -5.86
C GLY A 174 23.36 -4.12 -4.82
N VAL A 175 22.04 -3.91 -4.87
CA VAL A 175 21.02 -4.62 -4.09
C VAL A 175 20.02 -5.21 -5.08
N ASP A 176 19.67 -6.48 -4.92
CA ASP A 176 18.62 -7.08 -5.76
C ASP A 176 17.23 -6.78 -5.17
N GLU A 177 16.52 -5.80 -5.74
CA GLU A 177 15.22 -5.34 -5.23
C GLU A 177 14.01 -6.07 -5.83
N CYS A 178 14.21 -6.96 -6.79
CA CYS A 178 13.12 -7.51 -7.61
C CYS A 178 13.34 -8.94 -8.11
N GLY A 179 14.52 -9.53 -7.90
CA GLY A 179 14.84 -10.88 -8.37
C GLY A 179 14.72 -10.99 -9.89
N GLY A 180 13.98 -11.99 -10.34
CA GLY A 180 13.76 -12.26 -11.78
C GLY A 180 12.71 -11.38 -12.44
N VAL A 181 12.10 -10.40 -11.74
CA VAL A 181 11.00 -9.57 -12.25
C VAL A 181 11.28 -8.07 -12.25
N CYS A 182 12.54 -7.67 -12.41
CA CYS A 182 12.93 -6.26 -12.46
C CYS A 182 12.35 -5.52 -13.69
N PRO A 183 11.54 -4.46 -13.50
CA PRO A 183 11.03 -3.65 -14.60
C PRO A 183 12.14 -2.79 -15.24
N PRO A 184 11.92 -2.27 -16.45
CA PRO A 184 10.68 -2.32 -17.23
C PRO A 184 10.51 -3.62 -18.05
N SER A 185 11.55 -4.43 -18.21
CA SER A 185 11.52 -5.60 -19.11
C SER A 185 10.64 -6.75 -18.62
N SER A 186 10.34 -6.82 -17.32
CA SER A 186 9.41 -7.79 -16.74
C SER A 186 7.93 -7.46 -16.96
N LEU A 187 7.62 -6.27 -17.49
CA LEU A 187 6.27 -5.73 -17.69
C LEU A 187 5.95 -5.53 -19.18
N PRO A 188 4.67 -5.34 -19.55
CA PRO A 188 4.30 -5.00 -20.92
C PRO A 188 5.02 -3.75 -21.43
N SER A 189 5.38 -3.75 -22.71
CA SER A 189 6.00 -2.59 -23.35
C SER A 189 5.11 -1.35 -23.23
N GLY A 190 5.70 -0.22 -22.87
CA GLY A 190 4.98 1.04 -22.65
C GLY A 190 4.40 1.21 -21.25
N THR A 191 4.65 0.28 -20.32
CA THR A 191 4.32 0.47 -18.90
C THR A 191 5.16 1.60 -18.31
N ILE A 192 4.51 2.55 -17.63
CA ILE A 192 5.14 3.76 -17.08
C ILE A 192 4.87 3.85 -15.58
N ILE A 193 5.85 4.34 -14.82
CA ILE A 193 5.69 4.79 -13.44
C ILE A 193 6.00 6.28 -13.33
N TYR A 194 5.18 7.01 -12.58
CA TYR A 194 5.40 8.40 -12.23
C TYR A 194 5.93 8.52 -10.79
N PRO A 195 6.69 9.59 -10.47
CA PRO A 195 7.21 9.80 -9.12
C PRO A 195 6.13 9.88 -8.04
N ASN A 196 4.89 10.23 -8.36
CA ASN A 196 3.77 10.25 -7.40
C ASN A 196 3.16 8.85 -7.16
N CYS A 197 3.85 7.77 -7.53
CA CYS A 197 3.43 6.39 -7.32
C CYS A 197 2.19 6.00 -8.14
N THR A 198 1.98 6.66 -9.28
CA THR A 198 0.99 6.27 -10.29
C THR A 198 1.67 5.42 -11.38
N ILE A 199 1.09 4.27 -11.69
CA ILE A 199 1.53 3.36 -12.74
C ILE A 199 0.45 3.33 -13.82
N ILE A 200 0.87 3.33 -15.08
CA ILE A 200 -0.01 3.09 -16.23
C ILE A 200 0.48 1.82 -16.91
N ILE A 201 -0.40 0.82 -16.99
CA ILE A 201 -0.09 -0.49 -17.58
C ILE A 201 -1.22 -0.90 -18.54
N THR A 202 -0.83 -1.51 -19.66
CA THR A 202 -1.77 -2.09 -20.63
C THR A 202 -1.38 -3.54 -20.86
N GLY A 203 -2.31 -4.46 -20.63
CA GLY A 203 -2.14 -5.88 -20.92
C GLY A 203 -2.80 -6.25 -22.25
N ASN A 204 -2.13 -7.04 -23.08
CA ASN A 204 -2.58 -7.26 -24.47
C ASN A 204 -3.17 -8.66 -24.70
N THR A 205 -3.00 -9.59 -23.76
CA THR A 205 -3.46 -10.97 -23.88
C THR A 205 -4.19 -11.37 -22.60
N VAL A 206 -5.44 -11.82 -22.75
CA VAL A 206 -6.28 -12.27 -21.63
C VAL A 206 -5.65 -13.48 -20.96
N GLY A 207 -5.64 -13.49 -19.63
CA GLY A 207 -5.04 -14.56 -18.81
C GLY A 207 -3.57 -14.32 -18.45
N ASP A 208 -2.93 -13.31 -19.04
CA ASP A 208 -1.56 -12.94 -18.69
C ASP A 208 -1.47 -12.43 -17.25
N TRP A 209 -0.40 -12.84 -16.57
CA TRP A 209 -0.03 -12.37 -15.25
C TRP A 209 1.29 -11.61 -15.31
N PHE A 210 1.35 -10.46 -14.65
CA PHE A 210 2.56 -9.64 -14.51
C PHE A 210 2.82 -9.38 -13.03
N ALA A 211 4.10 -9.30 -12.66
CA ALA A 211 4.52 -8.86 -11.34
C ALA A 211 5.09 -7.44 -11.44
N VAL A 212 4.42 -6.49 -10.78
CA VAL A 212 4.86 -5.11 -10.72
C VAL A 212 5.68 -4.93 -9.46
N THR A 213 6.91 -4.43 -9.59
CA THR A 213 7.82 -4.20 -8.46
C THR A 213 8.35 -2.76 -8.47
N ILE A 214 8.10 -2.05 -7.37
CA ILE A 214 8.49 -0.64 -7.21
C ILE A 214 9.17 -0.42 -5.86
N MET A 215 9.93 0.66 -5.78
CA MET A 215 10.45 1.20 -4.52
C MET A 215 9.77 2.52 -4.22
N VAL A 216 9.32 2.67 -2.98
CA VAL A 216 8.80 3.90 -2.40
C VAL A 216 9.90 4.50 -1.52
N GLU A 217 10.27 5.73 -1.83
CA GLU A 217 11.39 6.43 -1.19
C GLU A 217 10.90 7.76 -0.60
N ASP A 218 11.34 8.06 0.62
CA ASP A 218 11.11 9.33 1.29
C ASP A 218 12.37 10.21 1.27
N PHE A 219 12.13 11.51 1.27
CA PHE A 219 13.16 12.51 1.11
C PHE A 219 12.86 13.72 1.99
N ILE A 220 13.87 14.22 2.71
CA ILE A 220 13.79 15.44 3.56
C ILE A 220 13.07 16.59 2.84
N SER A 221 13.29 16.73 1.53
CA SER A 221 12.60 17.70 0.70
C SER A 221 12.44 17.22 -0.74
N SER A 222 11.59 17.91 -1.50
CA SER A 222 11.35 17.64 -2.91
C SER A 222 12.59 17.81 -3.80
N THR A 223 13.64 18.48 -3.30
CA THR A 223 14.91 18.70 -4.04
C THR A 223 16.01 17.76 -3.59
N SER A 224 15.83 16.99 -2.52
CA SER A 224 16.82 15.98 -2.12
C SER A 224 16.94 14.91 -3.21
N ILE A 225 18.13 14.36 -3.38
CA ILE A 225 18.41 13.26 -4.31
C ILE A 225 18.76 11.96 -3.59
N THR A 226 19.02 12.02 -2.28
CA THR A 226 19.33 10.85 -1.46
C THR A 226 18.11 10.50 -0.62
N PRO A 227 17.55 9.29 -0.75
CA PRO A 227 16.42 8.87 0.05
C PRO A 227 16.84 8.63 1.51
N LEU A 228 15.94 8.87 2.46
CA LEU A 228 16.14 8.52 3.87
C LEU A 228 15.91 7.03 4.09
N SER A 229 14.93 6.47 3.39
CA SER A 229 14.57 5.06 3.42
C SER A 229 14.00 4.60 2.09
N THR A 230 13.98 3.28 1.91
CA THR A 230 13.47 2.65 0.69
C THR A 230 12.61 1.45 1.07
N VAL A 231 11.34 1.50 0.70
CA VAL A 231 10.32 0.50 1.05
C VAL A 231 9.84 -0.19 -0.23
N PRO A 232 9.96 -1.53 -0.32
CA PRO A 232 9.53 -2.27 -1.49
C PRO A 232 8.00 -2.43 -1.51
N VAL A 233 7.40 -2.30 -2.69
CA VAL A 233 6.00 -2.66 -2.95
C VAL A 233 5.96 -3.54 -4.19
N GLN A 234 5.37 -4.73 -4.04
CA GLN A 234 5.22 -5.69 -5.14
C GLN A 234 3.80 -6.23 -5.16
N PHE A 235 3.21 -6.31 -6.34
CA PHE A 235 1.84 -6.80 -6.53
C PHE A 235 1.66 -7.44 -7.90
N LEU A 236 0.64 -8.29 -8.00
CA LEU A 236 0.30 -8.98 -9.24
C LEU A 236 -0.77 -8.21 -10.02
N VAL A 237 -0.62 -8.21 -11.34
CA VAL A 237 -1.61 -7.73 -12.30
C VAL A 237 -2.08 -8.91 -13.14
N HIS A 238 -3.39 -9.01 -13.35
CA HIS A 238 -4.01 -10.04 -14.18
C HIS A 238 -4.81 -9.40 -15.31
N VAL A 239 -4.53 -9.79 -16.55
CA VAL A 239 -5.27 -9.29 -17.71
C VAL A 239 -6.57 -10.07 -17.85
N VAL A 240 -7.68 -9.37 -17.76
CA VAL A 240 -9.02 -9.96 -17.89
C VAL A 240 -9.68 -9.58 -19.21
N GLY A 241 -10.61 -10.43 -19.64
CA GLY A 241 -11.46 -10.13 -20.79
C GLY A 241 -12.35 -8.91 -20.54
N PRO A 242 -13.02 -8.39 -21.58
CA PRO A 242 -13.97 -7.30 -21.41
C PRO A 242 -15.07 -7.70 -20.42
N SER A 243 -15.36 -6.82 -19.47
CA SER A 243 -16.48 -6.99 -18.56
C SER A 243 -17.79 -6.88 -19.34
N PRO A 244 -18.79 -7.74 -19.08
CA PRO A 244 -20.14 -7.55 -19.63
C PRO A 244 -20.84 -6.34 -19.01
N CYS A 245 -20.30 -5.78 -17.93
CA CYS A 245 -20.81 -4.60 -17.25
C CYS A 245 -20.28 -3.32 -17.92
N ALA A 246 -21.17 -2.36 -18.17
CA ALA A 246 -20.77 -1.05 -18.70
C ALA A 246 -19.98 -0.23 -17.67
N ASN A 247 -20.26 -0.43 -16.38
CA ASN A 247 -19.58 0.23 -15.27
C ASN A 247 -19.15 -0.81 -14.24
N ASP A 248 -17.93 -0.66 -13.76
CA ASP A 248 -17.38 -1.46 -12.67
C ASP A 248 -18.09 -1.13 -11.35
N PRO A 249 -18.09 -2.06 -10.38
CA PRO A 249 -18.56 -1.75 -9.03
C PRO A 249 -17.72 -0.63 -8.40
N GLU A 250 -18.27 0.01 -7.38
CA GLU A 250 -17.63 1.13 -6.68
C GLU A 250 -17.60 0.89 -5.18
N ILE A 251 -16.57 1.39 -4.49
CA ILE A 251 -16.55 1.47 -3.03
C ILE A 251 -16.98 2.88 -2.62
N ASP A 252 -18.13 3.00 -1.98
CA ASP A 252 -18.62 4.25 -1.40
C ASP A 252 -18.06 4.39 0.02
N GLY A 253 -16.87 4.99 0.11
CA GLY A 253 -16.17 5.18 1.38
C GLY A 253 -16.67 6.38 2.18
N ILE A 254 -16.71 6.24 3.51
CA ILE A 254 -16.73 7.36 4.48
C ILE A 254 -15.73 8.44 4.05
N PRO A 255 -16.05 9.75 4.12
CA PRO A 255 -15.35 10.75 3.33
C PRO A 255 -13.89 10.91 3.77
N LEU A 256 -12.99 10.34 2.97
CA LEU A 256 -12.07 11.04 2.07
C LEU A 256 -10.94 10.05 1.78
N GLU A 257 -10.93 9.51 0.56
CA GLU A 257 -9.81 8.71 0.06
C GLU A 257 -8.51 9.48 0.30
N GLY A 258 -7.53 8.84 0.95
CA GLY A 258 -6.26 9.47 1.27
C GLY A 258 -6.26 10.46 2.45
N SER A 259 -7.39 10.69 3.14
CA SER A 259 -7.40 11.42 4.42
C SER A 259 -6.91 10.54 5.58
N CYS A 260 -6.30 11.19 6.57
CA CYS A 260 -5.88 10.55 7.80
C CYS A 260 -7.04 10.52 8.81
N ILE A 261 -7.37 9.33 9.30
CA ILE A 261 -8.36 9.09 10.36
C ILE A 261 -7.61 8.96 11.69
N PRO A 262 -7.77 9.90 12.64
CA PRO A 262 -7.10 9.82 13.93
C PRO A 262 -7.77 8.78 14.82
N ILE A 263 -6.97 7.86 15.38
CA ILE A 263 -7.45 6.82 16.30
C ILE A 263 -6.62 6.88 17.58
N THR A 264 -7.28 6.74 18.73
CA THR A 264 -6.63 6.70 20.04
C THR A 264 -6.43 5.27 20.51
N VAL A 265 -5.25 4.95 21.05
CA VAL A 265 -4.97 3.63 21.66
C VAL A 265 -6.07 3.24 22.66
N GLY A 266 -6.60 2.02 22.54
CA GLY A 266 -7.66 1.49 23.40
C GLY A 266 -9.07 1.99 23.10
N GLN A 267 -9.27 2.91 22.15
CA GLN A 267 -10.61 3.36 21.74
C GLN A 267 -11.13 2.53 20.56
N PRO A 268 -12.33 1.90 20.67
CA PRO A 268 -12.87 1.10 19.59
C PRO A 268 -13.25 1.99 18.40
N PHE A 269 -12.84 1.57 17.20
CA PHE A 269 -13.27 2.12 15.93
C PHE A 269 -14.25 1.14 15.28
N ASN A 270 -15.39 1.65 14.82
CA ASN A 270 -16.41 0.89 14.10
C ASN A 270 -16.84 1.65 12.86
N SER A 271 -16.96 0.96 11.74
CA SER A 271 -17.30 1.55 10.45
C SER A 271 -17.92 0.50 9.53
N VAL A 272 -18.42 0.94 8.36
CA VAL A 272 -18.87 0.07 7.28
C VAL A 272 -18.08 0.38 6.01
N LEU A 273 -17.80 -0.67 5.24
CA LEU A 273 -17.37 -0.59 3.84
C LEU A 273 -18.60 -0.80 2.99
N ILE A 274 -18.93 0.14 2.11
CA ILE A 274 -20.08 0.05 1.22
C ILE A 274 -19.57 -0.22 -0.20
N ALA A 275 -20.20 -1.18 -0.87
CA ALA A 275 -20.00 -1.45 -2.28
C ALA A 275 -21.29 -1.18 -3.05
N ILE A 276 -21.16 -0.47 -4.16
CA ILE A 276 -22.25 -0.16 -5.08
C ILE A 276 -22.07 -1.02 -6.34
N ASN A 277 -23.11 -1.77 -6.69
CA ASN A 277 -23.21 -2.49 -7.94
C ASN A 277 -23.74 -1.56 -9.04
N ASN A 278 -22.87 -1.25 -10.01
CA ASN A 278 -23.20 -0.40 -11.16
C ASN A 278 -23.49 -1.19 -12.45
N CYS A 279 -23.49 -2.52 -12.40
CA CYS A 279 -23.69 -3.38 -13.56
C CYS A 279 -25.16 -3.63 -13.89
N GLY A 280 -26.02 -3.71 -12.86
CA GLY A 280 -27.46 -3.94 -13.00
C GLY A 280 -27.98 -5.03 -12.07
N PRO A 281 -29.31 -5.25 -12.03
CA PRO A 281 -29.97 -6.08 -11.02
C PRO A 281 -29.73 -7.59 -11.17
N SER A 282 -29.22 -8.06 -12.32
CA SER A 282 -28.87 -9.47 -12.56
C SER A 282 -27.44 -9.83 -12.12
N VAL A 283 -26.70 -8.86 -11.60
CA VAL A 283 -25.33 -9.01 -11.12
C VAL A 283 -25.33 -8.68 -9.63
N THR A 284 -24.50 -9.37 -8.85
CA THR A 284 -24.42 -9.19 -7.40
C THR A 284 -22.98 -8.93 -6.99
N ILE A 285 -22.76 -8.16 -5.92
CA ILE A 285 -21.44 -8.08 -5.31
C ILE A 285 -21.18 -9.40 -4.59
N VAL A 286 -20.10 -10.09 -4.96
CA VAL A 286 -19.71 -11.36 -4.35
C VAL A 286 -18.76 -11.16 -3.20
N ASP A 287 -18.00 -10.06 -3.19
CA ASP A 287 -17.14 -9.73 -2.07
C ASP A 287 -16.75 -8.25 -1.99
N ILE A 288 -16.43 -7.81 -0.78
CA ILE A 288 -15.59 -6.63 -0.52
C ILE A 288 -14.29 -7.19 0.04
N SER A 289 -13.32 -7.41 -0.83
CA SER A 289 -12.00 -7.93 -0.49
C SER A 289 -11.18 -6.83 0.17
N THR A 290 -10.39 -7.18 1.19
CA THR A 290 -9.63 -6.22 1.98
C THR A 290 -8.17 -6.64 2.10
N LEU A 291 -7.31 -5.64 2.23
CA LEU A 291 -5.95 -5.78 2.67
C LEU A 291 -5.79 -4.93 3.93
N SER A 292 -5.56 -5.57 5.06
CA SER A 292 -5.61 -4.95 6.38
C SER A 292 -4.43 -5.34 7.25
N PHE A 293 -4.37 -4.74 8.43
CA PHE A 293 -3.40 -5.02 9.48
C PHE A 293 -4.03 -5.85 10.62
N PRO A 294 -3.22 -6.48 11.50
CA PRO A 294 -3.73 -7.34 12.56
C PRO A 294 -4.70 -6.61 13.51
N GLY A 295 -5.75 -7.33 13.92
CA GLY A 295 -6.78 -6.83 14.85
C GLY A 295 -8.01 -6.18 14.21
N ILE A 296 -8.05 -5.99 12.89
CA ILE A 296 -9.27 -5.57 12.19
C ILE A 296 -10.20 -6.79 12.00
N VAL A 297 -11.35 -6.75 12.66
CA VAL A 297 -12.43 -7.72 12.51
C VAL A 297 -13.40 -7.24 11.44
N LYS A 298 -13.71 -8.11 10.47
CA LYS A 298 -14.70 -7.84 9.41
C LYS A 298 -15.95 -8.69 9.60
N GLY A 299 -17.11 -8.09 9.34
CA GLY A 299 -18.37 -8.82 9.21
C GLY A 299 -18.49 -9.55 7.88
N ASN A 300 -19.55 -10.36 7.78
CA ASN A 300 -19.95 -10.96 6.51
C ASN A 300 -20.45 -9.88 5.54
N LEU A 301 -20.40 -10.18 4.24
CA LEU A 301 -21.05 -9.35 3.24
C LEU A 301 -22.56 -9.40 3.43
N VAL A 302 -23.21 -8.25 3.47
CA VAL A 302 -24.65 -8.12 3.60
C VAL A 302 -25.19 -7.28 2.45
N GLU A 303 -26.19 -7.80 1.75
CA GLU A 303 -26.96 -7.04 0.77
C GLU A 303 -27.92 -6.11 1.54
N SER A 304 -27.76 -4.80 1.36
CA SER A 304 -28.68 -3.80 1.91
C SER A 304 -29.88 -3.59 1.00
N ASN A 305 -29.66 -3.62 -0.31
CA ASN A 305 -30.66 -3.54 -1.37
C ASN A 305 -30.03 -4.09 -2.67
N THR A 306 -30.79 -4.12 -3.76
CA THR A 306 -30.39 -4.72 -5.04
C THR A 306 -29.11 -4.13 -5.65
N SER A 307 -28.71 -2.92 -5.27
CA SER A 307 -27.50 -2.27 -5.77
C SER A 307 -26.44 -2.00 -4.70
N THR A 308 -26.72 -2.22 -3.41
CA THR A 308 -25.84 -1.78 -2.31
C THR A 308 -25.56 -2.91 -1.35
N TYR A 309 -24.27 -3.14 -1.11
CA TYR A 309 -23.76 -4.19 -0.23
C TYR A 309 -22.83 -3.56 0.79
N TYR A 310 -22.68 -4.18 1.96
CA TYR A 310 -21.72 -3.69 2.95
C TYR A 310 -21.05 -4.79 3.76
N LYS A 311 -19.90 -4.44 4.33
CA LYS A 311 -19.23 -5.18 5.40
C LYS A 311 -18.98 -4.26 6.57
N THR A 312 -19.21 -4.74 7.79
CA THR A 312 -18.77 -4.02 8.99
C THR A 312 -17.27 -4.21 9.20
N ILE A 313 -16.61 -3.19 9.71
CA ILE A 313 -15.22 -3.25 10.18
C ILE A 313 -15.16 -2.72 11.62
N SER A 314 -14.42 -3.42 12.47
CA SER A 314 -14.19 -3.01 13.85
C SER A 314 -12.75 -3.29 14.27
N TRP A 315 -12.19 -2.43 15.12
CA TRP A 315 -10.83 -2.56 15.61
C TRP A 315 -10.62 -1.73 16.87
N THR A 316 -9.80 -2.24 17.78
CA THR A 316 -9.30 -1.48 18.92
C THR A 316 -7.77 -1.46 18.87
N PRO A 317 -7.12 -0.32 18.60
CA PRO A 317 -5.67 -0.22 18.51
C PRO A 317 -4.98 -0.50 19.85
N THR A 318 -3.81 -1.12 19.77
CA THR A 318 -2.90 -1.28 20.90
C THR A 318 -1.68 -0.36 20.79
N SER A 319 -0.86 -0.31 21.83
CA SER A 319 0.37 0.51 21.83
C SER A 319 1.42 0.02 20.83
N SER A 320 1.39 -1.24 20.39
CA SER A 320 2.30 -1.74 19.34
C SER A 320 1.91 -1.22 17.95
N GLN A 321 0.72 -0.65 17.80
CA GLN A 321 0.19 -0.15 16.53
C GLN A 321 0.30 1.37 16.38
N LEU A 322 1.12 2.05 17.20
CA LEU A 322 1.36 3.50 17.06
C LEU A 322 1.87 3.86 15.65
N GLY A 323 1.48 5.04 15.17
CA GLY A 323 1.81 5.53 13.83
C GLY A 323 0.76 5.17 12.76
N TYR A 324 1.15 5.24 11.49
CA TYR A 324 0.25 4.98 10.38
C TYR A 324 -0.09 3.49 10.24
N GLN A 325 -1.37 3.20 10.08
CA GLN A 325 -1.92 1.91 9.67
C GLN A 325 -2.73 2.14 8.39
N VAL A 326 -2.54 1.31 7.38
CA VAL A 326 -3.24 1.45 6.09
C VAL A 326 -4.03 0.19 5.82
N MET A 327 -5.29 0.37 5.43
CA MET A 327 -6.18 -0.70 4.99
C MET A 327 -6.73 -0.33 3.61
N CYS A 328 -6.80 -1.29 2.70
CA CYS A 328 -7.40 -1.11 1.38
C CYS A 328 -8.58 -2.07 1.19
N ALA A 329 -9.50 -1.70 0.31
CA ALA A 329 -10.66 -2.50 -0.07
C ALA A 329 -10.95 -2.40 -1.57
N MET A 330 -11.48 -3.48 -2.14
CA MET A 330 -12.03 -3.53 -3.51
C MET A 330 -13.32 -4.35 -3.52
N ALA A 331 -14.31 -3.89 -4.28
CA ALA A 331 -15.53 -4.63 -4.54
C ALA A 331 -15.34 -5.53 -5.74
N PHE A 332 -15.92 -6.73 -5.68
CA PHE A 332 -15.94 -7.69 -6.78
C PHE A 332 -17.36 -8.16 -7.03
N ASP A 333 -17.75 -8.27 -8.29
CA ASP A 333 -19.08 -8.74 -8.67
C ASP A 333 -19.08 -10.16 -9.24
N SER A 334 -20.29 -10.69 -9.47
CA SER A 334 -20.50 -12.04 -9.98
C SER A 334 -20.12 -12.22 -11.46
N GLN A 335 -19.73 -11.14 -12.15
CA GLN A 335 -19.17 -11.15 -13.51
C GLN A 335 -17.65 -10.97 -13.50
N ASN A 336 -17.03 -11.01 -12.32
CA ASN A 336 -15.60 -10.80 -12.13
C ASN A 336 -15.14 -9.38 -12.56
N ALA A 337 -16.02 -8.38 -12.50
CA ALA A 337 -15.60 -6.99 -12.52
C ALA A 337 -15.10 -6.58 -11.12
N GLN A 338 -14.15 -5.65 -11.08
CA GLN A 338 -13.56 -5.14 -9.84
C GLN A 338 -13.68 -3.62 -9.78
N SER A 339 -13.82 -3.07 -8.57
CA SER A 339 -13.74 -1.64 -8.37
C SER A 339 -12.29 -1.14 -8.43
N ALA A 340 -12.11 0.18 -8.53
CA ALA A 340 -10.88 0.79 -8.09
C ALA A 340 -10.63 0.45 -6.60
N GLN A 341 -9.36 0.34 -6.20
CA GLN A 341 -9.03 0.17 -4.78
C GLN A 341 -9.32 1.46 -4.01
N TYR A 342 -9.84 1.29 -2.79
CA TYR A 342 -10.08 2.39 -1.87
C TYR A 342 -9.30 2.14 -0.58
N CYS A 343 -8.46 3.09 -0.18
CA CYS A 343 -7.55 2.91 0.96
C CYS A 343 -7.74 3.96 2.07
N PHE A 344 -7.87 3.45 3.29
CA PHE A 344 -8.00 4.18 4.54
C PHE A 344 -6.63 4.32 5.21
N LYS A 345 -6.29 5.52 5.65
CA LYS A 345 -5.08 5.80 6.42
C LYS A 345 -5.49 6.13 7.85
N PHE A 346 -5.22 5.24 8.79
CA PHE A 346 -5.41 5.48 10.22
C PHE A 346 -4.11 5.97 10.84
N TYR A 347 -4.18 6.97 11.72
CA TYR A 347 -3.04 7.37 12.53
C TYR A 347 -3.31 7.10 14.00
N VAL A 348 -2.63 6.09 14.53
CA VAL A 348 -2.78 5.67 15.93
C VAL A 348 -1.85 6.50 16.79
N SER A 349 -2.44 7.19 17.76
CA SER A 349 -1.69 7.96 18.74
C SER A 349 -2.29 7.81 20.13
N ARG A 350 -1.59 8.31 21.15
CA ARG A 350 -2.14 8.36 22.52
C ARG A 350 -3.10 9.52 22.75
N ASN A 351 -3.10 10.52 21.85
CA ASN A 351 -3.82 11.78 22.02
C ASN A 351 -4.86 12.04 20.90
N GLY A 352 -5.04 11.11 19.94
CA GLY A 352 -6.06 11.21 18.89
C GLY A 352 -5.84 12.31 17.85
N VAL A 353 -4.59 12.64 17.51
CA VAL A 353 -4.29 13.70 16.51
C VAL A 353 -3.48 13.09 15.37
N CYS A 354 -3.93 13.28 14.13
CA CYS A 354 -3.14 12.95 12.95
C CYS A 354 -1.83 13.74 12.97
N ALA A 355 -0.69 13.06 12.74
CA ALA A 355 0.57 13.73 12.44
C ALA A 355 0.44 14.45 11.09
N PHE A 356 -0.05 15.67 11.13
CA PHE A 356 0.11 16.59 10.01
C PHE A 356 1.56 17.09 10.02
N PRO A 357 2.13 17.42 8.85
CA PRO A 357 3.43 18.06 8.78
C PRO A 357 3.45 19.30 9.68
N PRO A 358 4.61 19.68 10.24
CA PRO A 358 4.71 20.75 11.21
C PRO A 358 3.98 22.00 10.70
N ARG A 359 3.23 22.65 11.62
CA ARG A 359 2.26 23.77 11.43
C ARG A 359 2.55 24.81 10.33
N ARG A 360 3.78 24.93 9.84
CA ARG A 360 4.19 25.79 8.72
C ARG A 360 3.58 25.40 7.37
N GLN A 361 3.35 24.11 7.07
CA GLN A 361 2.73 23.73 5.80
C GLN A 361 1.22 24.02 5.77
N LEU A 362 0.51 23.82 6.89
CA LEU A 362 -0.91 24.18 7.03
C LEU A 362 -1.14 25.69 6.92
N GLN A 363 -0.22 26.51 7.45
CA GLN A 363 -0.25 27.96 7.24
C GLN A 363 -0.01 28.33 5.77
N ARG A 364 0.90 27.64 5.06
CA ARG A 364 1.13 27.86 3.62
C ARG A 364 -0.05 27.42 2.77
N LEU A 365 -0.68 26.28 3.06
CA LEU A 365 -1.87 25.80 2.36
C LEU A 365 -3.09 26.69 2.63
N ARG A 366 -3.30 27.15 3.88
CA ARG A 366 -4.32 28.17 4.20
C ARG A 366 -4.04 29.50 3.49
N GLN A 367 -2.79 29.94 3.43
CA GLN A 367 -2.42 31.16 2.69
C GLN A 367 -2.57 30.99 1.17
N GLN A 368 -2.34 29.81 0.61
CA GLN A 368 -2.54 29.53 -0.81
C GLN A 368 -4.03 29.44 -1.18
N GLN A 369 -4.85 28.78 -0.34
CA GLN A 369 -6.31 28.73 -0.51
C GLN A 369 -6.98 30.09 -0.31
N GLN A 370 -6.47 30.94 0.60
CA GLN A 370 -6.95 32.32 0.77
C GLN A 370 -6.53 33.27 -0.37
N ARG A 371 -5.46 32.95 -1.11
CA ARG A 371 -4.99 33.76 -2.27
C ARG A 371 -5.67 33.41 -3.59
N GLN A 372 -6.32 32.26 -3.71
CA GLN A 372 -7.05 31.87 -4.92
C GLN A 372 -8.25 32.79 -5.24
N PRO A 373 -9.12 33.16 -4.28
CA PRO A 373 -10.22 34.11 -4.53
C PRO A 373 -9.72 35.51 -4.92
N GLN A 374 -8.63 35.98 -4.30
CA GLN A 374 -8.06 37.30 -4.57
C GLN A 374 -7.43 37.39 -5.97
N ARG A 375 -6.76 36.32 -6.44
CA ARG A 375 -6.23 36.28 -7.81
C ARG A 375 -7.33 36.26 -8.87
N GLN A 376 -8.45 35.57 -8.62
CA GLN A 376 -9.60 35.56 -9.53
C GLN A 376 -10.30 36.93 -9.58
N GLN A 377 -10.49 37.60 -8.43
CA GLN A 377 -11.04 38.96 -8.40
C GLN A 377 -10.14 39.99 -9.09
N HIS A 378 -8.82 39.89 -8.91
CA HIS A 378 -7.89 40.81 -9.56
C HIS A 378 -7.82 40.59 -11.09
N GLN A 379 -7.95 39.34 -11.56
CA GLN A 379 -8.07 39.04 -13.00
C GLN A 379 -9.41 39.50 -13.60
N GLN A 380 -10.51 39.44 -12.84
CA GLN A 380 -11.81 39.99 -13.28
C GLN A 380 -11.79 41.52 -13.34
N GLN A 381 -11.18 42.20 -12.36
CA GLN A 381 -11.04 43.66 -12.37
C GLN A 381 -10.14 44.15 -13.52
N GLN A 382 -9.03 43.44 -13.81
CA GLN A 382 -8.18 43.79 -14.96
C GLN A 382 -8.88 43.55 -16.31
N ARG A 383 -9.78 42.56 -16.41
CA ARG A 383 -10.62 42.37 -17.59
C ARG A 383 -11.69 43.45 -17.75
N GLN A 384 -12.31 43.90 -16.64
CA GLN A 384 -13.29 44.99 -16.68
C GLN A 384 -12.64 46.33 -17.02
N GLN A 385 -11.44 46.63 -16.50
CA GLN A 385 -10.72 47.86 -16.86
C GLN A 385 -10.25 47.88 -18.32
N ARG A 386 -9.92 46.72 -18.92
CA ARG A 386 -9.60 46.65 -20.36
C ARG A 386 -10.81 46.90 -21.27
N ASN A 387 -12.02 46.60 -20.82
CA ASN A 387 -13.24 46.84 -21.60
C ASN A 387 -13.77 48.27 -21.50
N VAL A 388 -13.26 49.10 -20.59
CA VAL A 388 -13.66 50.52 -20.43
C VAL A 388 -12.79 51.47 -21.27
N CYS A 389 -11.72 50.96 -21.90
CA CYS A 389 -10.84 51.75 -22.79
C CYS A 389 -11.04 51.43 -24.28
N LEU A 390 -12.14 50.76 -24.65
CA LEU A 390 -12.46 50.38 -26.04
C LEU A 390 -13.84 50.89 -26.51
N ASP A 391 -14.45 51.82 -25.79
CA ASP A 391 -15.58 52.65 -26.26
C ASP A 391 -15.17 54.13 -26.33
#